data_AF-K0HQV3-F1
#
_entry.id   AF-K0HQV3-F1
#
_cell.length_a   1.000
_cell.length_b   1.000
_cell.length_c   1.000
_cell.angle_alpha   90.00
_cell.angle_beta   90.00
_cell.angle_gamma   90.00
#
_symmetry.space_group_name_H-M   'P 1'
#
loop_
_entity.id
_entity.type
_entity.pdbx_description
1 polymer ?
#
loop_
_entity_poly.entity_id
_entity_poly.type
_entity_poly.pdbx_seq_one_letter_code
_entity_poly.pdbx_strand_id
1 'polypeptide(L)'
;MTETATPTTAVAQQQAANVATKPMSIKDTVLAQFKETEAGLLAMAEKYRNVVYDVTTTKGMNEAKAARAELRDDGRRMLTRTEAAVKADVNELKKVMGDEVERLVAIVKPVEDAIDAQIKAEEKRKADEKAERDRKEAERVGAHRANIEQLKAYVEQAEGQPVDVIEKAIATLGEMTFGEEWEEFAQEAEAACLATVQRLLAMVESEKRRIENERLQKELEAARAALAAQAPAPAPAAVEPTEEAPAQAANSTVFEVEPWDGPTADQLVQPAAEPVDALEPARQRVSSWAAARNAPAPAPVAQAATPVLKLGTINERLGGAITTSAEGLRILGFEPAGKVGAHGVYREADFPLILAAMVRHIEAVQAKAAA
;
A
#
# COMPACT_ATOMS: atom_id res chain seq x y z
N MET A 1 35.82 -39.49 3.27
CA MET A 1 36.19 -38.47 4.26
C MET A 1 37.02 -37.43 3.54
N THR A 2 36.36 -36.41 3.01
CA THR A 2 37.00 -35.29 2.29
C THR A 2 36.73 -34.03 3.09
N GLU A 3 37.78 -33.56 3.75
CA GLU A 3 37.82 -32.39 4.61
C GLU A 3 37.55 -31.12 3.78
N THR A 4 36.39 -30.50 4.00
CA THR A 4 36.09 -29.15 3.51
C THR A 4 36.73 -28.14 4.46
N ALA A 5 37.93 -27.67 4.10
CA ALA A 5 38.59 -26.56 4.78
C ALA A 5 37.78 -25.27 4.52
N THR A 6 37.26 -24.68 5.60
CA THR A 6 36.48 -23.44 5.61
C THR A 6 37.33 -22.22 5.22
N PRO A 7 36.88 -21.37 4.28
CA PRO A 7 37.58 -20.14 3.90
C PRO A 7 37.63 -19.08 5.03
N THR A 8 36.77 -19.20 6.04
CA THR A 8 36.67 -18.27 7.18
C THR A 8 37.91 -18.26 8.08
N THR A 9 38.60 -19.39 8.22
CA THR A 9 39.75 -19.51 9.11
C THR A 9 41.00 -18.84 8.54
N ALA A 10 41.14 -18.81 7.21
CA ALA A 10 42.28 -18.18 6.54
C ALA A 10 42.25 -16.65 6.65
N VAL A 11 41.07 -16.03 6.57
CA VAL A 11 40.89 -14.58 6.67
C VAL A 11 41.21 -14.07 8.09
N ALA A 12 40.83 -14.84 9.11
CA ALA A 12 41.11 -14.51 10.51
C ALA A 12 42.60 -14.60 10.87
N GLN A 13 43.34 -15.56 10.30
CA GLN A 13 44.78 -15.70 10.52
C GLN A 13 45.60 -14.60 9.83
N GLN A 14 45.14 -14.11 8.67
CA GLN A 14 45.76 -12.95 8.00
C GLN A 14 45.54 -11.62 8.75
N GLN A 15 44.38 -11.44 9.40
CA GLN A 15 44.12 -10.25 10.21
C GLN A 15 44.98 -10.19 11.48
N ALA A 16 45.28 -11.34 12.11
CA ALA A 16 46.11 -11.39 13.32
C ALA A 16 47.60 -11.10 13.05
N ALA A 17 48.11 -11.45 11.86
CA ALA A 17 49.50 -11.20 11.48
C ALA A 17 49.80 -9.72 11.19
N ASN A 18 48.78 -8.89 10.95
CA ASN A 18 48.94 -7.49 10.54
C ASN A 18 49.06 -6.48 11.70
N VAL A 19 49.05 -6.95 12.96
CA VAL A 19 49.02 -6.08 14.15
C VAL A 19 50.42 -5.80 14.72
N ALA A 20 51.47 -6.47 14.25
CA ALA A 20 52.81 -6.40 14.86
C ALA A 20 53.84 -5.76 13.94
N THR A 21 53.80 -4.43 13.83
CA THR A 21 54.92 -3.47 13.67
C THR A 21 54.33 -2.22 13.03
N LYS A 22 54.18 -1.13 13.79
CA LYS A 22 53.82 0.16 13.21
C LYS A 22 55.01 0.60 12.33
N PRO A 23 54.89 0.63 10.99
CA PRO A 23 56.01 1.08 10.16
C PRO A 23 56.32 2.53 10.52
N MET A 24 57.61 2.88 10.57
CA MET A 24 58.03 4.27 10.78
C MET A 24 57.34 5.16 9.73
N SER A 25 56.77 6.28 10.18
CA SER A 25 56.18 7.24 9.24
C SER A 25 57.27 7.79 8.32
N ILE A 26 56.91 8.13 7.07
CA ILE A 26 57.81 8.84 6.14
C ILE A 26 58.42 10.07 6.84
N LYS A 27 57.63 10.76 7.67
CA LYS A 27 58.09 11.88 8.49
C LYS A 27 59.18 11.46 9.48
N ASP A 28 59.01 10.35 10.18
CA ASP A 28 59.95 9.88 11.20
C ASP A 28 61.26 9.43 10.56
N THR A 29 61.18 8.77 9.40
CA THR A 29 62.36 8.35 8.62
C THR A 29 63.15 9.55 8.11
N VAL A 30 62.49 10.58 7.56
CA VAL A 30 63.15 11.81 7.11
C VAL A 30 63.81 12.55 8.27
N LEU A 31 63.12 12.70 9.40
CA LEU A 31 63.69 13.37 10.58
C LEU A 31 64.88 12.60 11.18
N ALA A 32 64.87 11.28 11.12
CA ALA A 32 65.99 10.47 11.61
C ALA A 32 67.29 10.74 10.83
N GLN A 33 67.22 10.95 9.51
CA GLN A 33 68.39 11.23 8.67
C GLN A 33 69.11 12.53 9.09
N PHE A 34 68.37 13.57 9.45
CA PHE A 34 68.98 14.83 9.89
C PHE A 34 69.51 14.76 11.33
N LYS A 35 68.81 14.05 12.22
CA LYS A 35 69.26 13.85 13.61
C LYS A 35 70.62 13.17 13.70
N GLU A 36 70.90 12.21 12.81
CA GLU A 36 72.20 11.54 12.76
C GLU A 36 73.35 12.52 12.44
N THR A 37 73.09 13.54 11.62
CA THR A 37 74.09 14.56 11.24
C THR A 37 74.27 15.68 12.29
N GLU A 38 73.32 15.85 13.21
CA GLU A 38 73.28 16.96 14.16
C GLU A 38 74.52 16.99 15.08
N ALA A 39 74.90 15.85 15.64
CA ALA A 39 76.04 15.75 16.56
C ALA A 39 77.37 16.17 15.90
N GLY A 40 77.59 15.77 14.63
CA GLY A 40 78.78 16.14 13.88
C GLY A 40 78.84 17.64 13.56
N LEU A 41 77.70 18.25 13.24
CA LEU A 41 77.60 19.69 12.98
C LEU A 41 77.81 20.53 14.24
N LEU A 42 77.29 20.09 15.38
CA LEU A 42 77.54 20.75 16.67
C LEU A 42 79.03 20.71 17.03
N ALA A 43 79.68 19.55 16.87
CA ALA A 43 81.13 19.42 17.11
C ALA A 43 81.96 20.33 16.17
N MET A 44 81.58 20.41 14.89
CA MET A 44 82.21 21.30 13.91
C MET A 44 82.03 22.79 14.27
N ALA A 45 80.82 23.18 14.68
CA ALA A 45 80.55 24.55 15.12
C ALA A 45 81.35 24.92 16.38
N GLU A 46 81.45 23.99 17.34
CA GLU A 46 82.19 24.21 18.57
C GLU A 46 83.69 24.37 18.33
N LYS A 47 84.27 23.56 17.44
CA LYS A 47 85.69 23.64 17.02
C LYS A 47 86.10 25.06 16.60
N TYR A 48 85.18 25.83 16.01
CA TYR A 48 85.45 27.15 15.45
C TYR A 48 84.84 28.33 16.25
N ARG A 49 84.07 28.07 17.32
CA ARG A 49 83.25 29.09 18.02
C ARG A 49 84.04 30.29 18.55
N ASN A 50 85.23 30.06 19.09
CA ASN A 50 86.03 31.07 19.79
C ASN A 50 87.45 31.22 19.21
N VAL A 51 87.64 30.83 17.95
CA VAL A 51 88.96 30.93 17.30
C VAL A 51 89.15 32.33 16.73
N VAL A 52 90.14 33.05 17.25
CA VAL A 52 90.55 34.37 16.73
C VAL A 52 91.72 34.17 15.76
N TYR A 53 91.49 34.45 14.48
CA TYR A 53 92.51 34.35 13.44
C TYR A 53 93.19 35.70 13.21
N ASP A 54 94.52 35.72 13.16
CA ASP A 54 95.28 36.90 12.74
C ASP A 54 95.27 37.05 11.20
N VAL A 55 94.18 37.63 10.70
CA VAL A 55 93.93 37.84 9.27
C VAL A 55 94.85 38.87 8.60
N THR A 56 95.69 39.57 9.38
CA THR A 56 96.67 40.51 8.83
C THR A 56 97.90 39.79 8.26
N THR A 57 98.12 38.53 8.67
CA THR A 57 99.17 37.67 8.12
C THR A 57 98.62 36.75 7.03
N THR A 58 99.46 36.41 6.04
CA THR A 58 99.09 35.46 4.99
C THR A 58 98.68 34.09 5.55
N LYS A 59 99.37 33.63 6.61
CA LYS A 59 99.08 32.34 7.26
C LYS A 59 97.72 32.36 7.96
N GLY A 60 97.47 33.33 8.84
CA GLY A 60 96.20 33.42 9.56
C GLY A 60 95.00 33.66 8.63
N MET A 61 95.19 34.40 7.53
CA MET A 61 94.15 34.56 6.50
C MET A 61 93.84 33.25 5.75
N ASN A 62 94.84 32.41 5.49
CA ASN A 62 94.62 31.10 4.86
C ASN A 62 93.91 30.13 5.81
N GLU A 63 94.27 30.11 7.09
CA GLU A 63 93.61 29.29 8.12
C GLU A 63 92.15 29.72 8.32
N ALA A 64 91.86 31.02 8.36
CA ALA A 64 90.49 31.54 8.44
C ALA A 64 89.65 31.18 7.21
N LYS A 65 90.23 31.22 6.01
CA LYS A 65 89.56 30.79 4.78
C LYS A 65 89.24 29.30 4.78
N ALA A 66 90.16 28.46 5.27
CA ALA A 66 89.95 27.01 5.38
C ALA A 66 88.82 26.68 6.37
N ALA A 67 88.84 27.28 7.56
CA ALA A 67 87.78 27.11 8.56
C ALA A 67 86.40 27.55 8.03
N ARG A 68 86.35 28.68 7.31
CA ARG A 68 85.12 29.14 6.66
C ARG A 68 84.66 28.17 5.56
N ALA A 69 85.59 27.61 4.78
CA ALA A 69 85.25 26.67 3.73
C ALA A 69 84.63 25.40 4.31
N GLU A 70 85.22 24.82 5.36
CA GLU A 70 84.70 23.63 6.06
C GLU A 70 83.27 23.87 6.60
N LEU A 71 83.05 24.95 7.37
CA LEU A 71 81.72 25.29 7.89
C LEU A 71 80.68 25.54 6.78
N ARG A 72 81.12 26.14 5.66
CA ARG A 72 80.23 26.46 4.54
C ARG A 72 79.89 25.22 3.72
N ASP A 73 80.88 24.44 3.36
CA ASP A 73 80.79 23.39 2.36
C ASP A 73 80.35 22.07 3.00
N ASP A 74 80.97 21.67 4.12
CA ASP A 74 80.66 20.43 4.85
C ASP A 74 79.55 20.60 5.90
N GLY A 75 79.35 21.82 6.39
CA GLY A 75 78.25 22.16 7.29
C GLY A 75 76.98 22.54 6.52
N ARG A 76 76.90 23.81 6.13
CA ARG A 76 75.66 24.39 5.59
C ARG A 76 75.26 23.82 4.23
N ARG A 77 76.16 23.82 3.25
CA ARG A 77 75.83 23.40 1.87
C ARG A 77 75.51 21.91 1.79
N MET A 78 76.19 21.08 2.59
CA MET A 78 75.85 19.66 2.72
C MET A 78 74.39 19.47 3.11
N LEU A 79 73.94 20.12 4.20
CA LEU A 79 72.54 20.04 4.63
C LEU A 79 71.54 20.54 3.59
N THR A 80 71.79 21.69 2.96
CA THR A 80 70.90 22.22 1.91
C THR A 80 70.81 21.27 0.71
N ARG A 81 71.91 20.61 0.33
CA ARG A 81 71.90 19.61 -0.74
C ARG A 81 71.13 18.35 -0.32
N THR A 82 71.30 17.89 0.91
CA THR A 82 70.57 16.73 1.45
C THR A 82 69.07 17.01 1.54
N GLU A 83 68.66 18.20 2.00
CA GLU A 83 67.25 18.64 2.00
C GLU A 83 66.66 18.61 0.59
N ALA A 84 67.36 19.18 -0.39
CA ALA A 84 66.90 19.19 -1.78
C ALA A 84 66.74 17.77 -2.35
N ALA A 85 67.67 16.86 -2.04
CA ALA A 85 67.61 15.46 -2.47
C ALA A 85 66.42 14.72 -1.83
N VAL A 86 66.25 14.80 -0.51
CA VAL A 86 65.13 14.17 0.20
C VAL A 86 63.79 14.69 -0.30
N LYS A 87 63.68 15.98 -0.61
CA LYS A 87 62.48 16.57 -1.21
C LYS A 87 62.19 16.00 -2.60
N ALA A 88 63.22 15.74 -3.41
CA ALA A 88 63.05 15.09 -4.70
C ALA A 88 62.53 13.66 -4.53
N ASP A 89 63.09 12.88 -3.61
CA ASP A 89 62.66 11.51 -3.32
C ASP A 89 61.22 11.44 -2.81
N VAL A 90 60.81 12.36 -1.94
CA VAL A 90 59.43 12.43 -1.44
C VAL A 90 58.44 12.78 -2.57
N ASN A 91 58.84 13.64 -3.50
CA ASN A 91 58.01 13.96 -4.67
C ASN A 91 57.88 12.75 -5.62
N GLU A 92 58.96 12.00 -5.82
CA GLU A 92 58.91 10.77 -6.62
C GLU A 92 58.03 9.72 -5.94
N LEU A 93 58.17 9.53 -4.62
CA LEU A 93 57.32 8.63 -3.85
C LEU A 93 55.83 9.00 -3.97
N LYS A 94 55.49 10.29 -3.92
CA LYS A 94 54.13 10.77 -4.13
C LYS A 94 53.59 10.35 -5.50
N LYS A 95 54.42 10.45 -6.54
CA LYS A 95 54.04 10.07 -7.90
C LYS A 95 53.84 8.56 -8.02
N VAL A 96 54.82 7.76 -7.60
CA VAL A 96 54.76 6.29 -7.62
C VAL A 96 53.54 5.76 -6.87
N MET A 97 53.23 6.35 -5.71
CA MET A 97 52.03 6.00 -4.95
C MET A 97 50.74 6.30 -5.72
N GLY A 98 50.66 7.45 -6.40
CA GLY A 98 49.53 7.80 -7.24
C GLY A 98 49.33 6.81 -8.39
N ASP A 99 50.41 6.53 -9.12
CA ASP A 99 50.42 5.61 -10.26
C ASP A 99 50.01 4.18 -9.84
N GLU A 100 50.49 3.70 -8.68
CA GLU A 100 50.12 2.38 -8.17
C GLU A 100 48.65 2.32 -7.73
N VAL A 101 48.13 3.38 -7.11
CA VAL A 101 46.70 3.46 -6.78
C VAL A 101 45.86 3.41 -8.06
N GLU A 102 46.23 4.17 -9.09
CA GLU A 102 45.54 4.13 -10.38
C GLU A 102 45.57 2.74 -11.01
N ARG A 103 46.72 2.06 -10.99
CA ARG A 103 46.86 0.67 -11.45
C ARG A 103 45.94 -0.28 -10.68
N LEU A 104 45.90 -0.18 -9.35
CA LEU A 104 45.07 -1.06 -8.51
C LEU A 104 43.57 -0.80 -8.75
N VAL A 105 43.16 0.46 -8.90
CA VAL A 105 41.79 0.84 -9.27
C VAL A 105 41.42 0.27 -10.64
N ALA A 106 42.33 0.32 -11.62
CA ALA A 106 42.10 -0.21 -12.96
C ALA A 106 41.89 -1.73 -13.00
N ILE A 107 42.32 -2.47 -11.97
CA ILE A 107 42.05 -3.91 -11.84
C ILE A 107 40.61 -4.17 -11.36
N VAL A 108 40.17 -3.43 -10.35
CA VAL A 108 38.88 -3.67 -9.69
C VAL A 108 37.71 -3.07 -10.47
N LYS A 109 37.91 -1.86 -11.01
CA LYS A 109 36.83 -1.07 -11.61
C LYS A 109 36.10 -1.80 -12.76
N PRO A 110 36.77 -2.46 -13.72
CA PRO A 110 36.05 -3.15 -14.80
C PRO A 110 35.18 -4.32 -14.31
N VAL A 111 35.58 -4.97 -13.21
CA VAL A 111 34.80 -6.05 -12.58
C VAL A 111 33.57 -5.47 -11.88
N GLU A 112 33.72 -4.38 -11.15
CA GLU A 112 32.62 -3.65 -10.53
C GLU A 112 31.61 -3.16 -11.58
N ASP A 113 32.09 -2.49 -12.64
CA ASP A 113 31.27 -2.00 -13.75
C ASP A 113 30.50 -3.15 -14.43
N ALA A 114 31.12 -4.32 -14.61
CA ALA A 114 30.47 -5.50 -15.18
C ALA A 114 29.38 -6.09 -14.26
N ILE A 115 29.57 -6.06 -12.94
CA ILE A 115 28.57 -6.49 -11.96
C ILE A 115 27.40 -5.51 -11.93
N ASP A 116 27.66 -4.21 -11.89
CA ASP A 116 26.64 -3.17 -11.93
C ASP A 116 25.78 -3.28 -13.21
N ALA A 117 26.42 -3.53 -14.36
CA ALA A 117 25.71 -3.76 -15.62
C ALA A 117 24.78 -4.98 -15.56
N GLN A 118 25.21 -6.09 -14.94
CA GLN A 118 24.37 -7.28 -14.75
C GLN A 118 23.18 -7.00 -13.83
N ILE A 119 23.39 -6.28 -12.72
CA ILE A 119 22.33 -5.89 -11.79
C ILE A 119 21.28 -5.05 -12.51
N LYS A 120 21.70 -3.99 -13.22
CA LYS A 120 20.79 -3.10 -13.95
C LYS A 120 20.01 -3.83 -15.03
N ALA A 121 20.64 -4.76 -15.75
CA ALA A 121 19.97 -5.57 -16.77
C ALA A 121 18.86 -6.43 -16.17
N GLU A 122 19.13 -7.07 -15.02
CA GLU A 122 18.15 -7.94 -14.34
C GLU A 122 17.02 -7.13 -13.68
N GLU A 123 17.34 -5.99 -13.06
CA GLU A 123 16.33 -5.07 -12.53
C GLU A 123 15.40 -4.56 -13.62
N LYS A 124 15.96 -4.20 -14.79
CA LYS A 124 15.17 -3.82 -15.96
C LYS A 124 14.27 -4.95 -16.44
N ARG A 125 14.79 -6.18 -16.57
CA ARG A 125 13.99 -7.36 -16.98
C ARG A 125 12.80 -7.58 -16.03
N LYS A 126 13.04 -7.56 -14.72
CA LYS A 126 11.97 -7.72 -13.71
C LYS A 126 10.95 -6.58 -13.75
N ALA A 127 11.41 -5.34 -13.96
CA ALA A 127 10.53 -4.18 -14.07
C ALA A 127 9.64 -4.27 -15.32
N ASP A 128 10.21 -4.65 -16.47
CA ASP A 128 9.48 -4.82 -17.73
C ASP A 128 8.46 -5.97 -17.64
N GLU A 129 8.83 -7.12 -17.04
CA GLU A 129 7.91 -8.25 -16.79
C GLU A 129 6.76 -7.89 -15.85
N LYS A 130 7.05 -7.16 -14.76
CA LYS A 130 6.04 -6.64 -13.85
C LYS A 130 5.10 -5.68 -14.57
N ALA A 131 5.63 -4.74 -15.35
CA ALA A 131 4.83 -3.77 -16.09
C ALA A 131 3.91 -4.48 -17.11
N GLU A 132 4.38 -5.51 -17.80
CA GLU A 132 3.56 -6.27 -18.74
C GLU A 132 2.47 -7.07 -18.03
N ARG A 133 2.79 -7.77 -16.93
CA ARG A 133 1.80 -8.49 -16.12
C ARG A 133 0.74 -7.53 -15.58
N ASP A 134 1.16 -6.44 -14.96
CA ASP A 134 0.26 -5.45 -14.38
C ASP A 134 -0.63 -4.81 -15.46
N ARG A 135 -0.11 -4.60 -16.70
CA ARG A 135 -0.92 -4.14 -17.83
C ARG A 135 -1.97 -5.17 -18.24
N LYS A 136 -1.60 -6.45 -18.38
CA LYS A 136 -2.54 -7.53 -18.72
C LYS A 136 -3.61 -7.70 -17.65
N GLU A 137 -3.23 -7.62 -16.39
CA GLU A 137 -4.16 -7.70 -15.26
C GLU A 137 -5.08 -6.48 -15.21
N ALA A 138 -4.55 -5.27 -15.43
CA ALA A 138 -5.37 -4.06 -15.51
C ALA A 138 -6.34 -4.10 -16.70
N GLU A 139 -5.94 -4.66 -17.85
CA GLU A 139 -6.82 -4.86 -19.00
C GLU A 139 -7.92 -5.88 -18.70
N ARG A 140 -7.57 -7.03 -18.11
CA ARG A 140 -8.53 -8.05 -17.66
C ARG A 140 -9.54 -7.49 -16.68
N VAL A 141 -9.07 -6.87 -15.59
CA VAL A 141 -9.91 -6.24 -14.56
C VAL A 141 -10.73 -5.11 -15.16
N GLY A 142 -10.14 -4.31 -16.05
CA GLY A 142 -10.82 -3.22 -16.76
C GLY A 142 -11.97 -3.72 -17.63
N ALA A 143 -11.79 -4.82 -18.35
CA ALA A 143 -12.83 -5.43 -19.18
C ALA A 143 -14.02 -5.91 -18.33
N HIS A 144 -13.77 -6.65 -17.23
CA HIS A 144 -14.85 -7.08 -16.33
C HIS A 144 -15.57 -5.89 -15.70
N ARG A 145 -14.84 -4.88 -15.22
CA ARG A 145 -15.44 -3.67 -14.65
C ARG A 145 -16.27 -2.91 -15.67
N ALA A 146 -15.81 -2.77 -16.91
CA ALA A 146 -16.57 -2.12 -17.97
C ALA A 146 -17.88 -2.86 -18.26
N ASN A 147 -17.86 -4.19 -18.28
CA ASN A 147 -19.08 -4.99 -18.46
C ASN A 147 -20.05 -4.82 -17.27
N ILE A 148 -19.54 -4.78 -16.04
CA ILE A 148 -20.37 -4.52 -14.84
C ILE A 148 -21.00 -3.12 -14.91
N GLU A 149 -20.24 -2.10 -15.32
CA GLU A 149 -20.78 -0.75 -15.51
C GLU A 149 -21.84 -0.73 -16.63
N GLN A 150 -21.66 -1.51 -17.69
CA GLN A 150 -22.68 -1.65 -18.74
C GLN A 150 -23.98 -2.26 -18.21
N LEU A 151 -23.90 -3.26 -17.31
CA LEU A 151 -25.10 -3.80 -16.65
C LEU A 151 -25.82 -2.71 -15.85
N LYS A 152 -25.08 -1.89 -15.09
CA LYS A 152 -25.66 -0.79 -14.30
C LYS A 152 -26.29 0.30 -15.19
N ALA A 153 -25.69 0.59 -16.35
CA ALA A 153 -26.13 1.63 -17.27
C ALA A 153 -27.52 1.37 -17.89
N TYR A 154 -28.01 0.11 -17.89
CA TYR A 154 -29.37 -0.21 -18.34
C TYR A 154 -30.45 0.59 -17.60
N VAL A 155 -30.22 0.93 -16.33
CA VAL A 155 -31.16 1.76 -15.55
C VAL A 155 -31.31 3.14 -16.17
N GLU A 156 -30.20 3.80 -16.48
CA GLU A 156 -30.19 5.14 -17.05
C GLU A 156 -30.80 5.13 -18.47
N GLN A 157 -30.51 4.10 -19.25
CA GLN A 157 -31.08 3.93 -20.60
C GLN A 157 -32.59 3.66 -20.59
N ALA A 158 -33.11 3.08 -19.51
CA ALA A 158 -34.54 2.80 -19.37
C ALA A 158 -35.36 4.05 -19.03
N GLU A 159 -34.75 5.13 -18.55
CA GLU A 159 -35.47 6.35 -18.20
C GLU A 159 -36.18 6.94 -19.43
N GLY A 160 -37.50 7.16 -19.30
CA GLY A 160 -38.34 7.69 -20.38
C GLY A 160 -38.68 6.70 -21.50
N GLN A 161 -38.25 5.43 -21.41
CA GLN A 161 -38.64 4.40 -22.37
C GLN A 161 -40.07 3.88 -22.10
N PRO A 162 -40.78 3.38 -23.14
CA PRO A 162 -42.06 2.72 -22.96
C PRO A 162 -41.97 1.48 -22.06
N VAL A 163 -43.03 1.21 -21.29
CA VAL A 163 -43.08 0.09 -20.34
C VAL A 163 -42.72 -1.24 -21.00
N ASP A 164 -43.24 -1.55 -22.20
CA ASP A 164 -42.98 -2.82 -22.88
C ASP A 164 -41.49 -3.00 -23.27
N VAL A 165 -40.78 -1.90 -23.53
CA VAL A 165 -39.34 -1.93 -23.82
C VAL A 165 -38.55 -2.25 -22.55
N ILE A 166 -38.93 -1.65 -21.43
CA ILE A 166 -38.30 -1.90 -20.13
C ILE A 166 -38.57 -3.35 -19.69
N GLU A 167 -39.78 -3.87 -19.88
CA GLU A 167 -40.11 -5.26 -19.57
C GLU A 167 -39.27 -6.27 -20.38
N LYS A 168 -39.04 -6.02 -21.68
CA LYS A 168 -38.13 -6.85 -22.50
C LYS A 168 -36.69 -6.81 -21.99
N ALA A 169 -36.21 -5.65 -21.56
CA ALA A 169 -34.88 -5.50 -20.98
C ALA A 169 -34.76 -6.27 -19.65
N ILE A 170 -35.78 -6.21 -18.79
CA ILE A 170 -35.86 -6.98 -17.54
C ILE A 170 -35.81 -8.48 -17.82
N ALA A 171 -36.56 -8.97 -18.79
CA ALA A 171 -36.54 -10.39 -19.15
C ALA A 171 -35.14 -10.83 -19.60
N THR A 172 -34.51 -10.04 -20.48
CA THR A 172 -33.15 -10.33 -20.99
C THR A 172 -32.11 -10.37 -19.86
N LEU A 173 -32.09 -9.36 -19.00
CA LEU A 173 -31.16 -9.29 -17.86
C LEU A 173 -31.46 -10.38 -16.81
N GLY A 174 -32.75 -10.70 -16.62
CA GLY A 174 -33.22 -11.71 -15.68
C GLY A 174 -32.81 -13.14 -16.06
N GLU A 175 -32.47 -13.40 -17.32
CA GLU A 175 -31.95 -14.69 -17.81
C GLU A 175 -30.43 -14.80 -17.73
N MET A 176 -29.71 -13.68 -17.58
CA MET A 176 -28.24 -13.70 -17.56
C MET A 176 -27.70 -14.50 -16.37
N THR A 177 -26.64 -15.26 -16.62
CA THR A 177 -25.91 -16.02 -15.61
C THR A 177 -24.43 -15.68 -15.70
N PHE A 178 -23.77 -15.60 -14.55
CA PHE A 178 -22.37 -15.18 -14.44
C PHE A 178 -21.55 -16.36 -13.94
N GLY A 179 -20.87 -17.05 -14.87
CA GLY A 179 -20.12 -18.27 -14.61
C GLY A 179 -18.61 -18.04 -14.42
N GLU A 180 -17.84 -19.09 -14.70
CA GLU A 180 -16.37 -19.09 -14.60
C GLU A 180 -15.72 -18.03 -15.50
N GLU A 181 -16.39 -17.63 -16.59
CA GLU A 181 -15.89 -16.60 -17.51
C GLU A 181 -15.78 -15.21 -16.88
N TRP A 182 -16.38 -14.98 -15.71
CA TRP A 182 -16.27 -13.74 -14.95
C TRP A 182 -15.24 -13.80 -13.83
N GLU A 183 -14.58 -14.95 -13.65
CA GLU A 183 -13.52 -15.15 -12.65
C GLU A 183 -13.94 -14.62 -11.26
N GLU A 184 -13.14 -13.78 -10.60
CA GLU A 184 -13.48 -13.19 -9.29
C GLU A 184 -14.61 -12.16 -9.34
N PHE A 185 -14.99 -11.69 -10.54
CA PHE A 185 -16.03 -10.69 -10.74
C PHE A 185 -17.42 -11.29 -10.89
N ALA A 186 -17.58 -12.62 -10.91
CA ALA A 186 -18.87 -13.29 -11.11
C ALA A 186 -19.93 -12.84 -10.08
N GLN A 187 -19.55 -12.82 -8.80
CA GLN A 187 -20.46 -12.38 -7.72
C GLN A 187 -20.81 -10.89 -7.83
N GLU A 188 -19.85 -10.05 -8.20
CA GLU A 188 -20.07 -8.62 -8.37
C GLU A 188 -20.98 -8.33 -9.57
N ALA A 189 -20.77 -9.03 -10.68
CA ALA A 189 -21.60 -8.94 -11.88
C ALA A 189 -23.02 -9.43 -11.64
N GLU A 190 -23.21 -10.56 -10.93
CA GLU A 190 -24.53 -11.05 -10.54
C GLU A 190 -25.25 -10.05 -9.63
N ALA A 191 -24.56 -9.51 -8.63
CA ALA A 191 -25.12 -8.49 -7.75
C ALA A 191 -25.50 -7.21 -8.52
N ALA A 192 -24.66 -6.76 -9.44
CA ALA A 192 -24.94 -5.59 -10.28
C ALA A 192 -26.13 -5.81 -11.21
N CYS A 193 -26.22 -7.00 -11.84
CA CYS A 193 -27.35 -7.38 -12.68
C CYS A 193 -28.66 -7.41 -11.89
N LEU A 194 -28.69 -8.10 -10.74
CA LEU A 194 -29.90 -8.23 -9.94
C LEU A 194 -30.34 -6.89 -9.33
N ALA A 195 -29.40 -6.04 -8.90
CA ALA A 195 -29.71 -4.68 -8.48
C ALA A 195 -30.30 -3.83 -9.62
N THR A 196 -29.78 -3.98 -10.84
CA THR A 196 -30.30 -3.33 -12.05
C THR A 196 -31.72 -3.78 -12.33
N VAL A 197 -31.95 -5.10 -12.39
CA VAL A 197 -33.28 -5.71 -12.60
C VAL A 197 -34.27 -5.24 -11.54
N GLN A 198 -33.86 -5.21 -10.26
CA GLN A 198 -34.70 -4.70 -9.17
C GLN A 198 -35.14 -3.25 -9.41
N ARG A 199 -34.23 -2.38 -9.87
CA ARG A 199 -34.52 -0.97 -10.14
C ARG A 199 -35.43 -0.79 -11.35
N LEU A 200 -35.23 -1.58 -12.41
CA LEU A 200 -36.10 -1.58 -13.59
C LEU A 200 -37.52 -2.07 -13.25
N LEU A 201 -37.65 -3.13 -12.44
CA LEU A 201 -38.96 -3.60 -11.95
C LEU A 201 -39.69 -2.50 -11.16
N ALA A 202 -38.99 -1.77 -10.31
CA ALA A 202 -39.55 -0.63 -9.58
C ALA A 202 -39.99 0.51 -10.53
N MET A 203 -39.23 0.76 -11.60
CA MET A 203 -39.58 1.75 -12.63
C MET A 203 -40.87 1.36 -13.35
N VAL A 204 -40.98 0.10 -13.81
CA VAL A 204 -42.20 -0.43 -14.46
C VAL A 204 -43.42 -0.31 -13.53
N GLU A 205 -43.26 -0.70 -12.26
CA GLU A 205 -44.34 -0.60 -11.27
C GLU A 205 -44.78 0.86 -11.06
N SER A 206 -43.82 1.79 -10.95
CA SER A 206 -44.13 3.22 -10.79
C SER A 206 -44.85 3.80 -12.01
N GLU A 207 -44.46 3.38 -13.20
CA GLU A 207 -45.01 3.86 -14.46
C GLU A 207 -46.41 3.30 -14.72
N LYS A 208 -46.64 2.01 -14.42
CA LYS A 208 -47.98 1.41 -14.43
C LYS A 208 -48.93 2.11 -13.46
N ARG A 209 -48.46 2.42 -12.24
CA ARG A 209 -49.24 3.20 -11.27
C ARG A 209 -49.56 4.60 -11.78
N ARG A 210 -48.62 5.26 -12.45
CA ARG A 210 -48.85 6.58 -13.06
C ARG A 210 -49.96 6.50 -14.12
N ILE A 211 -49.87 5.54 -15.03
CA ILE A 211 -50.86 5.31 -16.09
C ILE A 211 -52.25 5.00 -15.49
N GLU A 212 -52.33 4.13 -14.49
CA GLU A 212 -53.62 3.78 -13.85
C GLU A 212 -54.22 4.98 -13.08
N ASN A 213 -53.40 5.73 -12.34
CA ASN A 213 -53.84 6.94 -11.67
C ASN A 213 -54.38 7.99 -12.66
N GLU A 214 -53.73 8.17 -13.80
CA GLU A 214 -54.22 9.05 -14.87
C GLU A 214 -55.56 8.57 -15.46
N ARG A 215 -55.74 7.25 -15.61
CA ARG A 215 -57.01 6.66 -16.06
C ARG A 215 -58.13 6.92 -15.06
N LEU A 216 -57.88 6.65 -13.78
CA LEU A 216 -58.83 6.88 -12.70
C LEU A 216 -59.18 8.37 -12.54
N GLN A 217 -58.21 9.27 -12.71
CA GLN A 217 -58.46 10.71 -12.70
C GLN A 217 -59.41 11.11 -13.83
N LYS A 218 -59.18 10.64 -15.06
CA LYS A 218 -60.07 10.89 -16.20
C LYS A 218 -61.48 10.33 -15.98
N GLU A 219 -61.60 9.14 -15.39
CA GLU A 219 -62.89 8.54 -15.06
C GLU A 219 -63.63 9.33 -13.99
N LEU A 220 -62.95 9.76 -12.92
CA LEU A 220 -63.51 10.62 -11.88
C LEU A 220 -63.95 11.98 -12.42
N GLU A 221 -63.16 12.59 -13.32
CA GLU A 221 -63.52 13.84 -13.99
C GLU A 221 -64.78 13.67 -14.87
N ALA A 222 -64.86 12.58 -15.65
CA ALA A 222 -66.04 12.25 -16.45
C ALA A 222 -67.28 12.01 -15.59
N ALA A 223 -67.14 11.28 -14.47
CA ALA A 223 -68.22 11.03 -13.52
C ALA A 223 -68.71 12.32 -12.84
N ARG A 224 -67.79 13.21 -12.44
CA ARG A 224 -68.13 14.54 -11.91
C ARG A 224 -68.86 15.39 -12.94
N ALA A 225 -68.41 15.40 -14.19
CA ALA A 225 -69.07 16.12 -15.27
C ALA A 225 -70.49 15.57 -15.54
N ALA A 226 -70.66 14.25 -15.54
CA ALA A 226 -71.96 13.61 -15.70
C ALA A 226 -72.91 13.93 -14.53
N LEU A 227 -72.42 13.94 -13.30
CA LEU A 227 -73.20 14.32 -12.12
C LEU A 227 -73.57 15.81 -12.14
N ALA A 228 -72.66 16.70 -12.57
CA ALA A 228 -72.93 18.12 -12.74
C ALA A 228 -73.98 18.37 -13.84
N ALA A 229 -74.02 17.56 -14.90
CA ALA A 229 -75.04 17.62 -15.94
C ALA A 229 -76.42 17.08 -15.48
N GLN A 230 -76.45 16.19 -14.48
CA GLN A 230 -77.69 15.67 -13.88
C GLN A 230 -78.19 16.51 -12.69
N ALA A 231 -77.40 17.47 -12.21
CA ALA A 231 -77.84 18.41 -11.20
C ALA A 231 -79.00 19.26 -11.77
N PRO A 232 -80.16 19.34 -11.09
CA PRO A 232 -81.24 20.22 -11.52
C PRO A 232 -80.73 21.66 -11.57
N ALA A 233 -81.10 22.41 -12.63
CA ALA A 233 -80.76 23.82 -12.77
C ALA A 233 -81.09 24.57 -11.46
N PRO A 234 -80.22 25.48 -10.99
CA PRO A 234 -80.45 26.17 -9.73
C PRO A 234 -81.80 26.88 -9.80
N ALA A 235 -82.73 26.44 -8.95
CA ALA A 235 -83.99 27.15 -8.74
C ALA A 235 -83.65 28.58 -8.30
N PRO A 236 -84.35 29.61 -8.82
CA PRO A 236 -84.07 30.99 -8.45
C PRO A 236 -84.24 31.18 -6.94
N ALA A 237 -83.25 31.84 -6.34
CA ALA A 237 -83.10 32.08 -4.92
C ALA A 237 -84.39 32.61 -4.26
N ALA A 238 -84.82 31.95 -3.19
CA ALA A 238 -85.76 32.48 -2.22
C ALA A 238 -85.11 32.46 -0.83
N VAL A 239 -84.98 33.69 -0.32
CA VAL A 239 -84.59 34.21 0.99
C VAL A 239 -84.88 33.29 2.20
N GLU A 240 -83.94 33.26 3.15
CA GLU A 240 -84.02 32.59 4.47
C GLU A 240 -85.11 33.17 5.40
N PRO A 241 -85.45 32.51 6.54
CA PRO A 241 -84.64 32.70 7.77
C PRO A 241 -84.47 31.46 8.69
N THR A 242 -83.32 31.44 9.36
CA THR A 242 -82.97 31.08 10.75
C THR A 242 -83.96 30.28 11.63
N GLU A 243 -83.47 29.17 12.24
CA GLU A 243 -83.65 28.79 13.67
C GLU A 243 -82.82 27.51 13.97
N GLU A 244 -81.79 27.62 14.82
CA GLU A 244 -81.71 27.08 16.19
C GLU A 244 -81.30 25.59 16.32
N ALA A 245 -80.16 25.39 17.00
CA ALA A 245 -79.78 24.12 17.64
C ALA A 245 -80.58 23.97 18.97
N PRO A 246 -80.81 22.76 19.53
CA PRO A 246 -79.74 22.08 20.29
C PRO A 246 -79.78 20.54 20.32
N ALA A 247 -78.76 20.00 20.99
CA ALA A 247 -78.44 18.60 21.25
C ALA A 247 -79.53 17.76 21.94
N GLN A 248 -79.53 16.43 21.71
CA GLN A 248 -79.33 15.39 22.74
C GLN A 248 -79.42 13.94 22.22
N ALA A 249 -78.47 13.13 22.70
CA ALA A 249 -78.56 11.76 23.21
C ALA A 249 -79.24 10.62 22.42
N ALA A 250 -78.43 9.57 22.21
CA ALA A 250 -78.72 8.14 22.41
C ALA A 250 -79.90 7.50 21.65
N ASN A 251 -79.57 6.61 20.70
CA ASN A 251 -79.94 5.21 20.87
C ASN A 251 -79.09 4.28 20.00
N SER A 252 -78.56 3.22 20.62
CA SER A 252 -77.99 2.07 19.92
C SER A 252 -79.09 1.32 19.19
N THR A 253 -78.86 0.95 17.93
CA THR A 253 -79.53 -0.20 17.33
C THR A 253 -78.46 -1.07 16.68
N VAL A 254 -78.27 -2.22 17.31
CA VAL A 254 -77.56 -3.39 16.80
C VAL A 254 -78.31 -3.86 15.55
N PHE A 255 -77.62 -3.91 14.41
CA PHE A 255 -78.11 -4.56 13.20
C PHE A 255 -77.55 -5.97 13.16
N GLU A 256 -78.42 -6.93 13.46
CA GLU A 256 -78.18 -8.36 13.45
C GLU A 256 -78.33 -8.87 12.00
N VAL A 257 -77.29 -9.49 11.46
CA VAL A 257 -77.26 -10.03 10.09
C VAL A 257 -77.67 -11.50 10.16
N GLU A 258 -78.82 -11.83 9.57
CA GLU A 258 -79.24 -13.22 9.34
C GLU A 258 -78.33 -13.90 8.29
N PRO A 259 -78.02 -15.20 8.45
CA PRO A 259 -77.22 -15.96 7.48
C PRO A 259 -78.06 -16.36 6.27
N TRP A 260 -77.60 -15.98 5.08
CA TRP A 260 -78.18 -16.40 3.79
C TRP A 260 -77.59 -17.75 3.37
N ASP A 261 -78.45 -18.73 3.09
CA ASP A 261 -78.10 -19.99 2.42
C ASP A 261 -78.64 -20.03 0.98
N GLY A 262 -77.71 -20.16 0.01
CA GLY A 262 -77.90 -20.74 -1.33
C GLY A 262 -77.74 -19.78 -2.53
N PRO A 263 -77.31 -20.25 -3.73
CA PRO A 263 -77.15 -21.65 -4.14
C PRO A 263 -75.71 -22.05 -4.52
N THR A 264 -75.37 -23.31 -4.29
CA THR A 264 -74.33 -24.04 -5.04
C THR A 264 -74.79 -24.27 -6.46
N ALA A 265 -74.06 -23.73 -7.43
CA ALA A 265 -74.07 -24.16 -8.81
C ALA A 265 -72.63 -24.18 -9.32
N ASP A 266 -72.10 -25.39 -9.35
CA ASP A 266 -71.03 -25.80 -10.24
C ASP A 266 -71.43 -25.37 -11.67
N GLN A 267 -70.79 -24.34 -12.22
CA GLN A 267 -70.85 -23.99 -13.64
C GLN A 267 -69.62 -23.14 -14.02
N LEU A 268 -68.55 -23.86 -14.37
CA LEU A 268 -67.68 -23.61 -15.51
C LEU A 268 -67.36 -22.12 -15.82
N VAL A 269 -66.37 -21.59 -15.10
CA VAL A 269 -65.34 -20.78 -15.76
C VAL A 269 -64.10 -21.66 -15.81
N GLN A 270 -63.77 -22.17 -16.99
CA GLN A 270 -62.43 -22.66 -17.27
C GLN A 270 -61.46 -21.60 -16.75
N PRO A 271 -60.42 -21.92 -15.96
CA PRO A 271 -59.36 -20.95 -15.75
C PRO A 271 -58.81 -20.63 -17.14
N ALA A 272 -59.13 -19.46 -17.66
CA ALA A 272 -58.31 -18.86 -18.69
C ALA A 272 -56.90 -18.91 -18.10
N ALA A 273 -56.01 -19.68 -18.73
CA ALA A 273 -54.63 -19.75 -18.32
C ALA A 273 -54.18 -18.31 -18.06
N GLU A 274 -53.85 -18.01 -16.81
CA GLU A 274 -53.37 -16.69 -16.44
C GLU A 274 -52.27 -16.34 -17.46
N PRO A 275 -52.26 -15.11 -18.02
CA PRO A 275 -51.15 -14.72 -18.85
C PRO A 275 -49.90 -14.90 -17.99
N VAL A 276 -49.07 -15.88 -18.35
CA VAL A 276 -47.80 -16.14 -17.68
C VAL A 276 -47.07 -14.81 -17.61
N ASP A 277 -46.95 -14.24 -16.42
CA ASP A 277 -46.24 -12.98 -16.22
C ASP A 277 -44.80 -13.23 -16.64
N ALA A 278 -44.44 -12.69 -17.80
CA ALA A 278 -43.14 -12.92 -18.43
C ALA A 278 -41.98 -12.43 -17.55
N LEU A 279 -42.26 -11.60 -16.53
CA LEU A 279 -41.27 -11.08 -15.59
C LEU A 279 -41.21 -11.86 -14.28
N GLU A 280 -42.11 -12.82 -14.05
CA GLU A 280 -42.15 -13.60 -12.80
C GLU A 280 -40.82 -14.30 -12.48
N PRO A 281 -40.11 -14.92 -13.45
CA PRO A 281 -38.79 -15.50 -13.19
C PRO A 281 -37.76 -14.46 -12.69
N ALA A 282 -37.79 -13.26 -13.26
CA ALA A 282 -36.91 -12.17 -12.88
C ALA A 282 -37.25 -11.64 -11.48
N ARG A 283 -38.54 -11.50 -11.14
CA ARG A 283 -39.00 -11.15 -9.79
C ARG A 283 -38.58 -12.19 -8.76
N GLN A 284 -38.67 -13.47 -9.09
CA GLN A 284 -38.26 -14.57 -8.21
C GLN A 284 -36.74 -14.61 -7.97
N ARG A 285 -35.92 -14.38 -9.00
CA ARG A 285 -34.45 -14.26 -8.84
C ARG A 285 -34.07 -13.05 -7.97
N VAL A 286 -34.69 -11.90 -8.19
CA VAL A 286 -34.42 -10.70 -7.37
C VAL A 286 -34.87 -10.90 -5.92
N SER A 287 -36.03 -11.51 -5.69
CA SER A 287 -36.54 -11.73 -4.34
C SER A 287 -35.68 -12.72 -3.55
N SER A 288 -35.20 -13.81 -4.18
CA SER A 288 -34.28 -14.76 -3.55
C SER A 288 -32.94 -14.11 -3.21
N TRP A 289 -32.38 -13.30 -4.11
CA TRP A 289 -31.17 -12.53 -3.88
C TRP A 289 -31.32 -11.49 -2.77
N ALA A 290 -32.42 -10.73 -2.77
CA ALA A 290 -32.70 -9.73 -1.73
C ALA A 290 -32.89 -10.39 -0.36
N ALA A 291 -33.55 -11.55 -0.30
CA ALA A 291 -33.67 -12.35 0.91
C ALA A 291 -32.31 -12.86 1.39
N ALA A 292 -31.45 -13.36 0.49
CA ALA A 292 -30.11 -13.81 0.82
C ALA A 292 -29.22 -12.67 1.35
N ARG A 293 -29.35 -11.45 0.78
CA ARG A 293 -28.60 -10.27 1.20
C ARG A 293 -29.05 -9.71 2.56
N ASN A 294 -30.35 -9.74 2.82
CA ASN A 294 -30.93 -9.26 4.08
C ASN A 294 -30.97 -10.35 5.17
N ALA A 295 -30.57 -11.58 4.85
CA ALA A 295 -30.44 -12.63 5.84
C ALA A 295 -29.46 -12.17 6.93
N PRO A 296 -29.80 -12.32 8.22
CA PRO A 296 -28.85 -12.07 9.29
C PRO A 296 -27.61 -12.92 9.01
N ALA A 297 -26.42 -12.29 9.09
CA ALA A 297 -25.17 -12.99 8.90
C ALA A 297 -25.21 -14.30 9.71
N PRO A 298 -24.88 -15.45 9.12
CA PRO A 298 -24.87 -16.70 9.86
C PRO A 298 -24.05 -16.44 11.12
N ALA A 299 -24.68 -16.65 12.29
CA ALA A 299 -24.03 -16.47 13.58
C ALA A 299 -22.66 -17.15 13.47
N PRO A 300 -21.56 -16.47 13.82
CA PRO A 300 -20.22 -16.98 13.57
C PRO A 300 -20.14 -18.37 14.15
N VAL A 301 -20.19 -19.36 13.27
CA VAL A 301 -19.85 -20.72 13.64
C VAL A 301 -18.40 -20.57 14.03
N ALA A 302 -18.12 -20.67 15.32
CA ALA A 302 -16.79 -20.63 15.84
C ALA A 302 -16.02 -21.78 15.19
N GLN A 303 -15.43 -21.52 14.03
CA GLN A 303 -14.41 -22.37 13.47
C GLN A 303 -13.27 -22.28 14.47
N ALA A 304 -13.24 -23.28 15.34
CA ALA A 304 -12.12 -23.57 16.21
C ALA A 304 -10.93 -23.98 15.31
N ALA A 305 -10.35 -23.00 14.62
CA ALA A 305 -9.03 -23.15 14.05
C ALA A 305 -8.08 -23.33 15.24
N THR A 306 -7.46 -24.49 15.33
CA THR A 306 -6.45 -24.81 16.33
C THR A 306 -5.37 -23.72 16.31
N PRO A 307 -5.03 -23.08 17.44
CA PRO A 307 -4.03 -22.03 17.47
C PRO A 307 -2.62 -22.62 17.28
N VAL A 308 -2.04 -22.46 16.09
CA VAL A 308 -0.71 -23.01 15.75
C VAL A 308 0.36 -21.91 15.61
N LEU A 309 -0.01 -20.62 15.58
CA LEU A 309 0.94 -19.55 15.30
C LEU A 309 1.75 -19.19 16.56
N LYS A 310 3.03 -19.54 16.57
CA LYS A 310 3.96 -19.24 17.67
C LYS A 310 4.44 -17.79 17.59
N LEU A 311 4.71 -17.17 18.73
CA LEU A 311 5.27 -15.81 18.82
C LEU A 311 6.57 -15.64 18.02
N GLY A 312 7.43 -16.66 18.00
CA GLY A 312 8.66 -16.65 17.19
C GLY A 312 8.37 -16.50 15.69
N THR A 313 7.39 -17.24 15.17
CA THR A 313 6.96 -17.14 13.77
C THR A 313 6.33 -15.79 13.44
N ILE A 314 5.63 -15.17 14.39
CA ILE A 314 5.14 -13.79 14.23
C ILE A 314 6.32 -12.82 14.06
N ASN A 315 7.33 -12.93 14.91
CA ASN A 315 8.52 -12.05 14.86
C ASN A 315 9.37 -12.27 13.60
N GLU A 316 9.49 -13.51 13.12
CA GLU A 316 10.12 -13.81 11.82
C GLU A 316 9.36 -13.12 10.67
N ARG A 317 8.02 -13.20 10.67
CA ARG A 317 7.17 -12.58 9.65
C ARG A 317 7.14 -11.05 9.72
N LEU A 318 7.33 -10.46 10.89
CA LEU A 318 7.49 -9.01 11.06
C LEU A 318 8.83 -8.49 10.53
N GLY A 319 9.74 -9.38 10.12
CA GLY A 319 10.91 -9.02 9.34
C GLY A 319 11.98 -8.29 10.15
N GLY A 320 12.42 -8.82 11.29
CA GLY A 320 13.68 -8.50 11.99
C GLY A 320 13.87 -7.09 12.56
N ALA A 321 13.30 -6.06 11.95
CA ALA A 321 13.33 -4.66 12.37
C ALA A 321 12.32 -4.37 13.48
N ILE A 322 11.27 -5.18 13.59
CA ILE A 322 10.21 -5.02 14.59
C ILE A 322 10.06 -6.35 15.31
N THR A 323 10.34 -6.35 16.62
CA THR A 323 10.16 -7.53 17.49
C THR A 323 9.05 -7.22 18.49
N THR A 324 8.10 -8.14 18.61
CA THR A 324 6.97 -8.02 19.54
C THR A 324 7.03 -9.11 20.60
N SER A 325 6.65 -8.77 21.83
CA SER A 325 6.52 -9.70 22.95
C SER A 325 5.05 -10.08 23.18
N ALA A 326 4.80 -11.15 23.96
CA ALA A 326 3.44 -11.53 24.34
C ALA A 326 2.72 -10.40 25.11
N GLU A 327 3.46 -9.62 25.90
CA GLU A 327 2.94 -8.45 26.60
C GLU A 327 2.61 -7.29 25.63
N GLY A 328 3.45 -7.07 24.63
CA GLY A 328 3.19 -6.09 23.57
C GLY A 328 1.91 -6.42 22.79
N LEU A 329 1.68 -7.70 22.48
CA LEU A 329 0.43 -8.14 21.84
C LEU A 329 -0.80 -7.94 22.73
N ARG A 330 -0.68 -8.14 24.05
CA ARG A 330 -1.76 -7.84 24.99
C ARG A 330 -2.11 -6.36 25.04
N ILE A 331 -1.12 -5.48 25.04
CA ILE A 331 -1.33 -4.03 24.98
C ILE A 331 -2.07 -3.64 23.70
N LEU A 332 -1.80 -4.34 22.60
CA LEU A 332 -2.49 -4.17 21.32
C LEU A 332 -3.87 -4.85 21.25
N GLY A 333 -4.31 -5.52 22.32
CA GLY A 333 -5.62 -6.17 22.44
C GLY A 333 -5.68 -7.63 22.01
N PHE A 334 -4.54 -8.29 21.81
CA PHE A 334 -4.47 -9.69 21.37
C PHE A 334 -4.07 -10.62 22.53
N GLU A 335 -5.05 -11.38 23.01
CA GLU A 335 -4.85 -12.43 24.02
C GLU A 335 -4.42 -13.76 23.36
N PRO A 336 -3.48 -14.52 23.97
CA PRO A 336 -3.05 -15.79 23.42
C PRO A 336 -4.18 -16.83 23.46
N ALA A 337 -4.44 -17.45 22.31
CA ALA A 337 -5.46 -18.48 22.13
C ALA A 337 -5.10 -19.84 22.76
N GLY A 338 -3.86 -19.99 23.26
CA GLY A 338 -3.38 -21.16 23.99
C GLY A 338 -1.91 -21.00 24.41
N LYS A 339 -1.31 -22.06 24.99
CA LYS A 339 0.12 -22.10 25.31
C LYS A 339 0.75 -23.38 24.77
N VAL A 340 1.94 -23.27 24.20
CA VAL A 340 2.83 -24.40 23.89
C VAL A 340 4.10 -24.20 24.69
N GLY A 341 4.23 -24.92 25.81
CA GLY A 341 5.29 -24.70 26.79
C GLY A 341 5.13 -23.33 27.50
N ALA A 342 6.20 -22.54 27.56
CA ALA A 342 6.19 -21.20 28.18
C ALA A 342 5.68 -20.08 27.23
N HIS A 343 5.40 -20.39 25.96
CA HIS A 343 5.06 -19.39 24.94
C HIS A 343 3.58 -19.45 24.55
N GLY A 344 2.96 -18.27 24.40
CA GLY A 344 1.58 -18.15 23.90
C GLY A 344 1.49 -18.46 22.41
N VAL A 345 0.41 -19.14 22.01
CA VAL A 345 0.05 -19.37 20.61
C VAL A 345 -1.16 -18.53 20.23
N TYR A 346 -1.14 -18.02 19.00
CA TYR A 346 -2.15 -17.14 18.43
C TYR A 346 -2.81 -17.83 17.23
N ARG A 347 -3.91 -17.28 16.72
CA ARG A 347 -4.57 -17.82 15.53
C ARG A 347 -3.95 -17.17 14.29
N GLU A 348 -3.88 -17.93 13.20
CA GLU A 348 -3.37 -17.42 11.93
C GLU A 348 -4.22 -16.23 11.42
N ALA A 349 -5.54 -16.29 11.68
CA ALA A 349 -6.48 -15.23 11.36
C ALA A 349 -6.23 -13.92 12.12
N ASP A 350 -5.52 -13.95 13.25
CA ASP A 350 -5.24 -12.76 14.06
C ASP A 350 -4.07 -11.95 13.47
N PHE A 351 -3.23 -12.55 12.61
CA PHE A 351 -2.01 -11.92 12.11
C PHE A 351 -2.24 -10.62 11.31
N PRO A 352 -3.19 -10.55 10.35
CA PRO A 352 -3.50 -9.29 9.67
C PRO A 352 -4.04 -8.21 10.62
N LEU A 353 -4.81 -8.61 11.64
CA LEU A 353 -5.34 -7.70 12.65
C LEU A 353 -4.24 -7.15 13.56
N ILE A 354 -3.24 -7.98 13.91
CA ILE A 354 -2.05 -7.57 14.66
C ILE A 354 -1.28 -6.50 13.89
N LEU A 355 -1.03 -6.69 12.58
CA LEU A 355 -0.36 -5.68 11.75
C LEU A 355 -1.13 -4.35 11.74
N ALA A 356 -2.45 -4.40 11.54
CA ALA A 356 -3.29 -3.20 11.53
C ALA A 356 -3.31 -2.49 12.90
N ALA A 357 -3.21 -3.22 14.01
CA ALA A 357 -3.10 -2.62 15.35
C ALA A 357 -1.73 -1.99 15.60
N MET A 358 -0.64 -2.62 15.12
CA MET A 358 0.72 -2.08 15.25
C MET A 358 0.89 -0.77 14.48
N VAL A 359 0.38 -0.69 13.25
CA VAL A 359 0.40 0.55 12.45
C VAL A 359 -0.33 1.67 13.18
N ARG A 360 -1.56 1.41 13.66
CA ARG A 360 -2.34 2.39 14.43
C ARG A 360 -1.63 2.85 15.70
N HIS A 361 -0.95 1.94 16.40
CA HIS A 361 -0.18 2.29 17.59
C HIS A 361 1.01 3.19 17.26
N ILE A 362 1.75 2.89 16.19
CA ILE A 362 2.89 3.70 15.74
C ILE A 362 2.42 5.10 15.30
N GLU A 363 1.33 5.19 14.53
CA GLU A 363 0.72 6.46 14.13
C GLU A 363 0.30 7.30 15.35
N ALA A 364 -0.29 6.67 16.38
CA ALA A 364 -0.66 7.36 17.61
C ALA A 364 0.56 7.86 18.41
N VAL A 365 1.65 7.09 18.45
CA VAL A 365 2.91 7.50 19.10
C VAL A 365 3.56 8.66 18.33
N GLN A 366 3.55 8.62 16.99
CA GLN A 366 4.03 9.73 16.16
C GLN A 366 3.22 11.01 16.38
N ALA A 367 1.89 10.92 16.42
CA ALA A 367 1.03 12.06 16.71
C ALA A 367 1.30 12.66 18.09
N LYS A 368 1.61 11.84 19.10
CA LYS A 368 1.98 12.30 20.45
C LYS A 368 3.37 12.92 20.51
N ALA A 369 4.31 12.50 19.67
CA ALA A 369 5.66 13.07 19.62
C ALA A 369 5.71 14.39 18.83
N ALA A 370 4.73 14.63 17.95
CA ALA A 370 4.59 15.85 17.16
C ALA A 370 3.80 16.97 17.89
N ALA A 371 3.16 16.64 19.02
CA ALA A 371 2.47 17.57 19.92
C ALA A 371 3.37 17.94 21.09
#